data_AF-G3IMD2-F1
#
_entry.id   AF-G3IMD2-F1
#
_cell.length_a   1.000
_cell.length_b   1.000
_cell.length_c   1.000
_cell.angle_alpha   90.00
_cell.angle_beta   90.00
_cell.angle_gamma   90.00
#
_symmetry.space_group_name_H-M   'P 1'
#
loop_
_entity.id
_entity.type
_entity.pdbx_description
1 polymer ?
#
loop_
_entity_poly.entity_id
_entity_poly.type
_entity_poly.pdbx_seq_one_letter_code
_entity_poly.pdbx_strand_id
1 'polypeptide(L)'
;MQAIDAVKPGVRYRELGNIIQKHAQANGFSVVRSYCGHGIHKLFHTAPNVPHYASEYYPNIWIFLFMNKYSSMSQGFLYCIH
;
A
#
# COMPACT_ATOMS: atom_id res chain seq x y z
N MET A 1 -12.40 0.59 -9.84
CA MET A 1 -10.97 0.96 -9.69
C MET A 1 -10.72 1.65 -8.35
N GLN A 2 -11.29 1.12 -7.25
CA GLN A 2 -11.45 1.86 -5.99
C GLN A 2 -10.13 2.28 -5.32
N ALA A 3 -9.09 1.46 -5.40
CA ALA A 3 -7.80 1.77 -4.78
C ALA A 3 -7.10 2.95 -5.47
N ILE A 4 -7.17 3.02 -6.80
CA ILE A 4 -6.56 4.10 -7.59
C ILE A 4 -7.27 5.43 -7.31
N ASP A 5 -8.59 5.39 -7.13
CA ASP A 5 -9.39 6.58 -6.79
C ASP A 5 -8.98 7.20 -5.43
N ALA A 6 -8.34 6.43 -4.54
CA ALA A 6 -7.85 6.90 -3.25
C ALA A 6 -6.43 7.48 -3.30
N VAL A 7 -5.74 7.42 -4.44
CA VAL A 7 -4.35 7.88 -4.58
C VAL A 7 -4.29 9.41 -4.56
N LYS A 8 -3.67 9.97 -3.52
CA LYS A 8 -3.36 11.40 -3.41
C LYS A 8 -2.27 11.65 -2.36
N PRO A 9 -1.55 12.79 -2.44
CA PRO A 9 -0.57 13.15 -1.42
C PRO A 9 -1.14 13.09 0.01
N GLY A 10 -0.35 12.55 0.94
CA GLY A 10 -0.72 12.39 2.35
C GLY A 10 -1.46 11.09 2.69
N VAL A 11 -1.97 10.34 1.70
CA VAL A 11 -2.57 9.01 1.95
C VAL A 11 -1.48 7.99 2.24
N ARG A 12 -1.71 7.08 3.20
CA ARG A 12 -0.75 6.01 3.50
C ARG A 12 -0.89 4.88 2.49
N TYR A 13 0.22 4.31 2.02
CA TYR A 13 0.20 3.19 1.07
C TYR A 13 -0.60 1.99 1.59
N ARG A 14 -0.59 1.74 2.91
CA ARG A 14 -1.39 0.67 3.55
C ARG A 14 -2.91 0.81 3.35
N GLU A 15 -3.41 2.02 3.07
CA GLU A 15 -4.84 2.24 2.89
C GLU A 15 -5.37 1.57 1.63
N LEU A 16 -4.52 1.42 0.61
CA LEU A 16 -4.87 0.71 -0.62
C LEU A 16 -5.25 -0.75 -0.33
N GLY A 17 -4.51 -1.41 0.57
CA GLY A 17 -4.83 -2.78 0.99
C GLY A 17 -6.15 -2.90 1.74
N ASN A 18 -6.53 -1.90 2.53
CA ASN A 18 -7.84 -1.87 3.20
C ASN A 18 -8.99 -1.81 2.18
N ILE A 19 -8.86 -0.96 1.16
CA ILE A 19 -9.87 -0.80 0.11
C ILE A 19 -9.99 -2.08 -0.72
N ILE A 20 -8.86 -2.63 -1.18
CA ILE A 20 -8.84 -3.84 -2.03
C ILE A 20 -9.43 -5.03 -1.26
N GLN A 21 -8.98 -5.27 -0.03
CA GLN A 21 -9.47 -6.40 0.75
C GLN A 21 -10.96 -6.27 1.09
N LYS A 22 -11.44 -5.07 1.45
CA LYS A 22 -12.87 -4.85 1.71
C LYS A 22 -13.72 -5.19 0.48
N HIS A 23 -13.30 -4.76 -0.71
CA HIS A 23 -14.01 -5.06 -1.94
C HIS A 23 -13.97 -6.56 -2.29
N ALA A 24 -12.81 -7.20 -2.18
CA ALA A 24 -12.65 -8.63 -2.46
C ALA A 24 -13.50 -9.48 -1.52
N GLN A 25 -13.44 -9.21 -0.21
CA GLN A 25 -14.18 -9.95 0.82
C GLN A 25 -15.69 -9.79 0.68
N ALA A 26 -16.18 -8.61 0.32
CA ALA A 26 -17.61 -8.38 0.06
C ALA A 26 -18.15 -9.23 -1.10
N ASN A 27 -17.28 -9.73 -1.97
CA ASN A 27 -17.62 -10.58 -3.11
C ASN A 27 -17.18 -12.06 -2.90
N GLY A 28 -16.80 -12.44 -1.68
CA GLY A 28 -16.40 -13.82 -1.36
C GLY A 28 -15.01 -14.23 -1.85
N PHE A 29 -14.15 -13.27 -2.21
CA PHE A 29 -12.78 -13.52 -2.64
C PHE A 29 -11.75 -13.26 -1.52
N SER A 30 -10.57 -13.83 -1.69
CA SER A 30 -9.39 -13.60 -0.83
C SER A 30 -8.34 -12.76 -1.56
N VAL A 31 -7.44 -12.14 -0.80
CA VAL A 31 -6.32 -11.35 -1.34
C VAL A 31 -5.00 -12.01 -0.99
N VAL A 32 -4.13 -12.17 -2.01
CA VAL A 32 -2.80 -12.76 -1.86
C VAL A 32 -1.92 -11.89 -0.96
N ARG A 33 -1.15 -12.52 -0.06
CA ARG A 33 -0.27 -11.82 0.89
C ARG A 33 1.22 -11.88 0.53
N SER A 34 1.61 -12.78 -0.37
CA SER A 34 3.00 -13.03 -0.75
C SER A 34 3.54 -12.06 -1.81
N TYR A 35 2.65 -11.32 -2.48
CA TYR A 35 3.01 -10.35 -3.53
C TYR A 35 2.38 -8.99 -3.22
N CYS A 36 3.07 -7.93 -3.66
CA CYS A 36 2.67 -6.54 -3.47
C CYS A 36 3.07 -5.72 -4.70
N GLY A 37 2.44 -4.57 -4.86
CA GLY A 37 2.95 -3.54 -5.76
C GLY A 37 4.26 -2.97 -5.22
N HIS A 38 4.94 -2.20 -6.07
CA HIS A 38 6.25 -1.64 -5.79
C HIS A 38 6.43 -0.27 -6.46
N GLY A 39 7.42 0.50 -6.02
CA GLY A 39 7.91 1.64 -6.78
C GLY A 39 8.54 1.18 -8.09
N ILE A 40 8.41 1.98 -9.14
CA ILE A 40 9.01 1.72 -10.44
C ILE A 40 9.52 3.02 -11.05
N HIS A 41 10.75 3.01 -11.58
CA HIS A 41 11.35 4.13 -12.30
C HIS A 41 12.64 3.64 -12.99
N LYS A 42 13.80 4.25 -12.70
CA LYS A 42 15.12 3.74 -13.10
C LYS A 42 15.43 2.33 -12.58
N LEU A 43 14.72 1.88 -11.55
CA LEU A 43 14.83 0.54 -10.97
C LEU A 43 13.53 -0.20 -11.25
N PHE A 44 13.64 -1.51 -11.53
CA PHE A 44 12.46 -2.32 -11.83
C PHE A 44 11.57 -2.52 -10.59
N HIS A 45 12.17 -2.87 -9.45
CA HIS A 45 11.50 -2.92 -8.15
C HIS A 45 12.23 -2.00 -7.17
N THR A 46 11.51 -1.08 -6.54
CA THR A 46 12.05 -0.19 -5.51
C THR A 46 10.97 0.20 -4.50
N ALA A 47 11.33 0.99 -3.50
CA ALA A 47 10.36 1.53 -2.55
C ALA A 47 9.34 2.44 -3.27
N PRO A 48 8.07 2.47 -2.83
CA PRO A 48 7.49 1.78 -1.67
C PRO A 48 6.99 0.37 -2.02
N ASN A 49 6.91 -0.53 -1.03
CA ASN A 49 6.11 -1.74 -1.15
C ASN A 49 4.63 -1.39 -0.88
N VAL A 50 3.72 -1.90 -1.71
CA VAL A 50 2.28 -1.58 -1.66
C VAL A 50 1.46 -2.86 -1.45
N PRO A 51 1.20 -3.28 -0.20
CA PRO A 51 0.40 -4.46 0.10
C PRO A 51 -1.08 -4.29 -0.30
N HIS A 52 -1.71 -5.36 -0.79
CA HIS A 52 -3.12 -5.36 -1.21
C HIS A 52 -4.09 -5.90 -0.15
N TYR A 53 -3.56 -6.46 0.94
CA TYR A 53 -4.34 -6.92 2.07
C TYR A 53 -4.42 -5.85 3.16
N ALA A 54 -5.49 -5.89 3.95
CA ALA A 54 -5.61 -5.10 5.16
C ALA A 54 -4.56 -5.57 6.18
N SER A 55 -3.73 -4.63 6.64
CA SER A 55 -2.73 -4.86 7.69
C SER A 55 -3.17 -4.11 8.94
N GLU A 56 -3.35 -4.84 10.04
CA GLU A 56 -3.52 -4.23 11.36
C GLU A 56 -2.22 -3.54 11.76
N TYR A 57 -2.33 -2.24 12.01
CA TYR A 57 -1.25 -1.46 12.56
C TYR A 57 -1.16 -1.73 14.07
N TYR A 58 -0.17 -2.51 14.48
CA TYR A 58 0.22 -2.65 15.88
C TYR A 58 1.26 -1.57 16.21
N PRO A 59 0.94 -0.57 17.06
CA PRO A 59 1.86 0.51 17.40
C PRO A 59 2.95 0.03 18.36
N ASN A 60 3.94 -0.69 17.83
CA ASN A 60 5.22 -0.83 18.51
C ASN A 60 5.98 0.48 18.29
N ILE A 61 6.19 1.27 19.36
CA ILE A 61 6.74 2.63 19.29
C ILE A 61 8.10 2.69 18.56
N TRP A 62 8.85 1.58 18.57
CA TRP A 62 10.13 1.41 17.88
C TRP A 62 10.02 1.25 16.35
N ILE A 63 8.94 0.64 15.85
CA ILE A 63 8.69 0.48 14.40
C ILE A 63 8.20 1.80 13.77
N PHE A 64 7.54 2.64 14.57
CA PHE A 64 7.02 3.93 14.13
C PHE A 64 8.11 4.89 13.62
N LEU A 65 9.30 4.83 14.23
CA LEU A 65 10.42 5.69 13.83
C LEU A 65 11.14 5.18 12.58
N PHE A 66 11.19 3.86 12.35
CA PHE A 66 11.95 3.27 11.23
C PHE A 66 11.18 3.30 9.89
N MET A 67 9.85 3.22 9.91
CA MET A 67 9.03 3.14 8.69
C MET A 67 8.61 4.51 8.10
N ASN A 68 8.95 5.62 8.75
CA ASN A 68 8.28 6.90 8.52
C ASN A 68 8.69 7.65 7.24
N LYS A 69 9.78 7.27 6.56
CA LYS A 69 10.23 8.01 5.36
C LYS A 69 9.38 7.72 4.10
N TYR A 70 8.67 6.59 4.05
CA TYR A 70 7.86 6.18 2.89
C TYR A 70 6.46 5.70 3.27
N SER A 71 5.95 6.12 4.43
CA SER A 71 4.65 5.67 4.93
C SER A 71 3.47 6.31 4.20
N SER A 72 3.67 7.47 3.59
CA SER A 72 2.64 8.27 2.90
C SER A 72 3.05 8.68 1.49
N MET A 73 2.04 8.78 0.63
CA MET A 73 2.16 9.19 -0.76
C MET A 73 2.57 10.65 -0.84
N SER A 74 3.43 10.95 -1.80
CA SER A 74 3.89 12.31 -2.11
C SER A 74 3.77 12.54 -3.62
N GLN A 75 3.66 13.81 -4.02
CA GLN A 75 3.62 14.17 -5.44
C GLN A 75 4.88 13.68 -6.15
N GLY A 76 4.73 13.15 -7.37
CA GLY A 76 5.86 12.69 -8.20
C GLY A 76 6.36 11.27 -7.92
N PHE A 77 5.73 10.54 -6.99
CA PHE A 77 6.05 9.13 -6.75
C PHE A 77 5.40 8.24 -7.82
N LEU A 78 6.18 7.33 -8.40
CA LEU A 78 5.74 6.35 -9.38
C LEU A 78 5.79 4.94 -8.78
N TYR A 79 4.65 4.26 -8.77
CA TYR A 79 4.47 2.93 -8.20
C TYR A 79 3.29 2.22 -8.84
N CYS A 80 3.18 0.92 -8.61
CA CYS A 80 2.15 0.07 -9.17
C CYS A 80 1.26 -0.55 -8.08
N ILE A 81 0.06 -0.99 -8.48
CA ILE A 81 -0.94 -1.68 -7.63
C ILE A 81 -1.36 -2.94 -8.40
N HIS A 82 -0.87 -4.12 -7.99
CA HIS A 82 -1.14 -5.41 -8.65
C HIS A 82 -0.98 -6.64 -7.75
#